data_AF-A0A2N6NU57-F1
#
_entry.id   AF-A0A2N6NU57-F1
#
_cell.length_a   1.000
_cell.length_b   1.000
_cell.length_c   1.000
_cell.angle_alpha   90.00
_cell.angle_beta   90.00
_cell.angle_gamma   90.00
#
_symmetry.space_group_name_H-M   'P 1'
#
loop_
_entity.id
_entity.type
_entity.pdbx_description
1 polymer ?
#
loop_
_entity_poly.entity_id
_entity_poly.type
_entity_poly.pdbx_seq_one_letter_code
_entity_poly.pdbx_strand_id
1 'polypeptide(L)'
;MVVIAYNSRHASTNSTGTAKETEPITHHVFEKVTGTWQYIVADPATASAAIIDPVLDFDPYLREIKTESADELLSIVRENGYKVDRILETHIHADHITAAAYLQHALRNDQDFAPSIGIGKRIETVQKLFSKRYCIPNDEIQNVHQCLFEDDEIFNLGDLQVQAIHLPGHTPDHMGYKIGGERV
;
A
#
# COMPACT_ATOMS: atom_id res chain seq x y z
N MET A 1 6.13 7.79 5.71
CA MET A 1 5.94 7.29 4.34
C MET A 1 7.26 7.29 3.56
N VAL A 2 7.77 6.09 3.26
CA VAL A 2 8.93 5.92 2.35
C VAL A 2 8.55 4.84 1.34
N VAL A 3 8.08 5.28 0.17
CA VAL A 3 7.93 4.42 -1.01
C VAL A 3 9.09 4.72 -1.92
N ILE A 4 9.94 3.73 -2.18
CA ILE A 4 11.08 3.88 -3.10
C ILE A 4 10.74 3.08 -4.35
N ALA A 5 10.17 3.75 -5.33
CA ALA A 5 9.97 3.24 -6.68
C ALA A 5 11.03 3.86 -7.59
N TYR A 6 11.88 3.05 -8.20
CA TYR A 6 12.94 3.53 -9.09
C TYR A 6 12.36 3.90 -10.46
N ASN A 7 12.60 5.13 -10.90
CA ASN A 7 12.26 5.61 -12.24
C ASN A 7 13.50 6.33 -12.79
N SER A 8 14.36 5.62 -13.51
CA SER A 8 15.64 6.14 -13.95
C SER A 8 15.46 6.97 -15.22
N ARG A 9 15.18 8.27 -15.06
CA ARG A 9 15.30 9.23 -16.18
C ARG A 9 16.75 9.56 -16.56
N HIS A 10 17.75 8.94 -15.93
CA HIS A 10 19.16 9.17 -16.25
C HIS A 10 20.03 7.91 -16.04
N ALA A 11 19.88 6.90 -16.91
CA ALA A 11 20.91 5.88 -17.09
C ALA A 11 21.55 6.03 -18.47
N SER A 12 22.82 6.45 -18.45
CA SER A 12 23.72 6.49 -19.61
C SER A 12 23.83 5.11 -20.26
N THR A 13 23.84 5.09 -21.59
CA THR A 13 24.01 3.90 -22.42
C THR A 13 25.27 3.13 -22.03
N ASN A 14 25.12 1.87 -21.62
CA ASN A 14 26.06 0.80 -21.97
C ASN A 14 25.38 -0.57 -21.93
N SER A 15 25.48 -1.27 -23.05
CA SER A 15 24.88 -2.58 -23.32
C SER A 15 25.75 -3.72 -22.78
N THR A 16 25.18 -4.59 -21.95
CA THR A 16 25.46 -6.05 -21.95
C THR A 16 24.17 -6.77 -21.53
N GLY A 17 23.86 -7.89 -22.17
CA GLY A 17 22.54 -8.54 -22.10
C GLY A 17 22.19 -9.15 -20.74
N THR A 18 21.69 -8.32 -19.83
CA THR A 18 20.90 -8.71 -18.66
C THR A 18 19.41 -8.48 -18.95
N ALA A 19 18.53 -9.29 -18.35
CA ALA A 19 17.09 -9.09 -18.45
C ALA A 19 16.76 -7.64 -18.11
N LYS A 20 16.05 -6.95 -18.99
CA LYS A 20 15.72 -5.54 -18.84
C LYS A 20 14.86 -5.41 -17.59
N GLU A 21 15.41 -4.89 -16.49
CA GLU A 21 14.63 -4.60 -15.29
C GLU A 21 13.49 -3.67 -15.68
N THR A 22 12.26 -4.13 -15.48
CA THR A 22 11.06 -3.33 -15.74
C THR A 22 10.88 -2.34 -14.61
N GLU A 23 10.87 -1.05 -14.95
CA GLU A 23 10.63 0.01 -13.97
C GLU A 23 9.14 0.06 -13.60
N PRO A 24 8.80 0.24 -12.31
CA PRO A 24 7.41 0.41 -11.90
C PRO A 24 6.79 1.70 -12.47
N ILE A 25 5.51 1.62 -12.84
CA ILE A 25 4.69 2.80 -13.07
C ILE A 25 4.14 3.26 -11.72
N THR A 26 4.22 4.57 -11.42
CA THR A 26 3.72 5.14 -10.17
C THR A 26 2.72 6.25 -10.44
N HIS A 27 1.55 6.15 -9.82
CA HIS A 27 0.55 7.21 -9.72
C HIS A 27 0.43 7.65 -8.28
N HIS A 28 -0.07 8.87 -8.07
CA HIS A 28 -0.29 9.41 -6.74
C HIS A 28 -1.59 10.22 -6.67
N VAL A 29 -2.24 10.20 -5.51
CA VAL A 29 -3.39 11.04 -5.18
C VAL A 29 -3.10 11.74 -3.87
N PHE A 30 -3.38 13.04 -3.79
CA PHE A 30 -3.16 13.84 -2.59
C PHE A 30 -4.48 14.20 -1.92
N GLU A 31 -4.72 13.68 -0.73
CA GLU A 31 -5.87 14.02 0.10
C GLU A 31 -5.54 15.26 0.94
N LYS A 32 -6.31 16.33 0.75
CA LYS A 32 -5.95 17.68 1.21
C LYS A 32 -6.26 17.94 2.68
N VAL A 33 -7.25 17.25 3.25
CA VAL A 33 -7.71 17.46 4.63
C VAL A 33 -6.69 16.91 5.63
N THR A 34 -6.18 15.71 5.37
CA THR A 34 -5.20 15.02 6.20
C THR A 34 -3.77 15.28 5.74
N GLY A 35 -3.58 15.75 4.49
CA GLY A 35 -2.27 15.97 3.90
C GLY A 35 -1.58 14.67 3.49
N THR A 36 -2.35 13.62 3.26
CA THR A 36 -1.86 12.27 2.96
C THR A 36 -1.63 12.11 1.46
N TRP A 37 -0.48 11.52 1.13
CA TRP A 37 -0.19 11.04 -0.21
C TRP A 37 -0.50 9.55 -0.29
N GLN A 38 -1.30 9.18 -1.28
CA GLN A 38 -1.72 7.83 -1.58
C GLN A 38 -1.04 7.42 -2.90
N TYR A 39 -0.64 6.16 -3.05
CA TYR A 39 0.07 5.72 -4.26
C TYR A 39 -0.56 4.49 -4.89
N ILE A 40 -0.44 4.42 -6.22
CA ILE A 40 -0.61 3.19 -6.98
C ILE A 40 0.73 2.89 -7.63
N VAL A 41 1.29 1.70 -7.37
CA VAL A 41 2.51 1.23 -8.01
C VAL A 41 2.17 -0.01 -8.83
N ALA A 42 2.49 -0.01 -10.12
CA ALA A 42 2.11 -1.06 -11.05
C ALA A 42 3.31 -1.61 -11.82
N ASP A 43 3.29 -2.92 -12.04
CA ASP A 43 4.19 -3.60 -12.96
C ASP A 43 3.72 -3.40 -14.41
N PRO A 44 4.51 -2.73 -15.28
CA PRO A 44 4.12 -2.51 -16.66
C PRO A 44 4.04 -3.80 -17.49
N ALA A 45 4.70 -4.88 -17.07
CA ALA A 45 4.71 -6.15 -17.83
C ALA A 45 3.41 -6.94 -17.63
N THR A 46 2.89 -6.96 -16.40
CA THR A 46 1.75 -7.81 -16.01
C THR A 46 0.48 -7.03 -15.69
N ALA A 47 0.56 -5.70 -15.54
CA ALA A 47 -0.50 -4.84 -15.01
C ALA A 47 -0.90 -5.14 -13.55
N SER A 48 -0.15 -6.00 -12.84
CA SER A 48 -0.28 -6.17 -11.40
C SER A 48 0.05 -4.87 -10.67
N ALA A 49 -0.77 -4.47 -9.71
CA ALA A 49 -0.62 -3.22 -8.97
C ALA A 49 -0.82 -3.37 -7.47
N ALA A 50 -0.21 -2.46 -6.72
CA ALA A 50 -0.44 -2.27 -5.30
C ALA A 50 -0.94 -0.85 -5.04
N ILE A 51 -1.90 -0.71 -4.14
CA ILE A 51 -2.32 0.58 -3.58
C ILE A 51 -1.63 0.75 -2.22
N ILE A 52 -1.08 1.92 -1.94
CA ILE A 52 -0.33 2.19 -0.70
C ILE A 52 -0.93 3.39 0.04
N ASP A 53 -1.17 3.22 1.34
CA ASP A 53 -1.71 4.20 2.29
C ASP A 53 -3.01 4.88 1.81
N PRO A 54 -4.06 4.13 1.41
CA PRO A 54 -5.29 4.71 0.88
C PRO A 54 -6.14 5.37 1.96
N VAL A 55 -6.75 6.52 1.66
CA VAL A 55 -7.54 7.31 2.61
C VAL A 55 -9.03 7.10 2.40
N LEU A 56 -9.75 6.87 3.50
CA LEU A 56 -11.19 6.99 3.61
C LEU A 56 -11.52 8.37 4.19
N ASP A 57 -12.16 9.21 3.39
CA ASP A 57 -12.46 10.59 3.77
C ASP A 57 -13.41 10.62 4.97
N PHE A 58 -13.10 11.46 5.95
CA PHE A 58 -13.92 11.61 7.15
C PHE A 58 -14.06 13.09 7.52
N ASP A 59 -15.31 13.55 7.62
CA ASP A 59 -15.63 14.86 8.17
C ASP A 59 -15.87 14.72 9.69
N PRO A 60 -14.98 15.23 10.55
CA PRO A 60 -15.12 15.08 12.01
C PRO A 60 -16.25 15.93 12.61
N TYR A 61 -16.69 16.99 11.91
CA TYR A 61 -17.77 17.86 12.37
C TYR A 61 -19.14 17.24 12.03
N LEU A 62 -19.30 16.75 10.81
CA LEU A 62 -20.54 16.09 10.36
C LEU A 62 -20.61 14.60 10.75
N ARG A 63 -19.48 14.02 11.16
CA ARG A 63 -19.31 12.57 11.42
C ARG A 63 -19.70 11.72 10.22
N GLU A 64 -19.33 12.19 9.04
CA GLU A 64 -19.68 11.57 7.76
C GLU A 64 -18.45 10.93 7.14
N ILE A 65 -18.64 9.73 6.60
CA ILE A 65 -17.66 9.03 5.78
C ILE A 65 -17.95 9.35 4.30
N LYS A 66 -16.91 9.69 3.55
CA LYS A 66 -16.95 9.84 2.09
C LYS A 66 -15.84 8.97 1.47
N THR A 67 -15.95 8.72 0.17
CA THR A 67 -15.04 7.81 -0.55
C THR A 67 -14.35 8.51 -1.72
N GLU A 68 -14.39 9.84 -1.80
CA GLU A 68 -13.90 10.61 -2.95
C GLU A 68 -12.42 10.28 -3.25
N SER A 69 -11.59 10.22 -2.21
CA SER A 69 -10.17 9.85 -2.32
C SER A 69 -9.96 8.41 -2.80
N ALA A 70 -10.72 7.47 -2.25
CA ALA A 70 -10.64 6.06 -2.62
C ALA A 70 -11.18 5.81 -4.04
N ASP A 71 -12.23 6.53 -4.44
CA ASP A 71 -12.84 6.44 -5.76
C ASP A 71 -11.93 7.01 -6.86
N GLU A 72 -11.12 8.02 -6.55
CA GLU A 72 -10.08 8.52 -7.45
C GLU A 72 -9.02 7.43 -7.73
N LEU A 73 -8.57 6.72 -6.68
CA LEU A 73 -7.67 5.57 -6.86
C LEU A 73 -8.30 4.47 -7.73
N LEU A 74 -9.58 4.15 -7.51
CA LEU A 74 -10.32 3.18 -8.33
C LEU A 74 -10.43 3.65 -9.79
N SER A 75 -10.62 4.94 -10.05
CA SER A 75 -10.65 5.48 -11.42
C SER A 75 -9.33 5.25 -12.12
N ILE A 76 -8.21 5.59 -11.48
CA ILE A 76 -6.86 5.37 -12.04
C ILE A 76 -6.63 3.89 -12.32
N VAL A 77 -7.01 2.99 -11.39
CA VAL A 77 -6.92 1.53 -11.58
C VAL A 77 -7.68 1.09 -12.81
N ARG A 78 -8.94 1.53 -12.98
CA ARG A 78 -9.80 1.14 -14.11
C ARG A 78 -9.29 1.70 -15.44
N GLU A 79 -8.91 2.98 -15.48
CA GLU A 79 -8.43 3.65 -16.69
C GLU A 79 -7.15 3.01 -17.24
N ASN A 80 -6.29 2.51 -16.36
CA ASN A 80 -5.04 1.86 -16.76
C ASN A 80 -5.18 0.33 -16.88
N GLY A 81 -6.34 -0.25 -16.59
CA GLY A 81 -6.58 -1.69 -16.67
C GLY A 81 -5.77 -2.52 -15.66
N TYR A 82 -5.41 -1.94 -14.51
CA TYR A 82 -4.60 -2.63 -13.50
C TYR A 82 -5.39 -3.73 -12.78
N LYS A 83 -4.65 -4.74 -12.31
CA LYS A 83 -5.15 -5.78 -11.40
C LYS A 83 -4.48 -5.58 -10.04
N VAL A 84 -5.26 -5.18 -9.04
CA VAL A 84 -4.70 -4.84 -7.73
C VAL A 84 -4.54 -6.12 -6.93
N ASP A 85 -3.29 -6.48 -6.64
CA ASP A 85 -2.93 -7.68 -5.87
C ASP A 85 -2.92 -7.39 -4.36
N ARG A 86 -2.52 -6.17 -4.00
CA ARG A 86 -2.25 -5.78 -2.64
C ARG A 86 -2.72 -4.37 -2.34
N ILE A 87 -3.23 -4.20 -1.12
CA ILE A 87 -3.41 -2.90 -0.50
C ILE A 87 -2.47 -2.86 0.69
N LEU A 88 -1.51 -1.96 0.68
CA LEU A 88 -0.40 -1.94 1.61
C LEU A 88 -0.48 -0.71 2.51
N GLU A 89 -0.24 -0.93 3.80
CA GLU A 89 -0.09 0.14 4.78
C GLU A 89 1.39 0.24 5.16
N THR A 90 1.92 1.46 5.22
CA THR A 90 3.27 1.70 5.72
C THR A 90 3.33 1.63 7.25
N HIS A 91 2.23 1.95 7.92
CA HIS A 91 2.06 1.89 9.37
C HIS A 91 0.57 2.04 9.72
N ILE A 92 0.22 1.87 11.00
CA ILE A 92 -1.06 2.39 11.48
C ILE A 92 -1.06 3.93 11.41
N HIS A 93 -2.01 4.50 10.71
CA HIS A 93 -2.13 5.96 10.57
C HIS A 93 -2.87 6.55 11.77
N ALA A 94 -2.42 7.72 12.24
CA ALA A 94 -3.06 8.45 13.34
C ALA A 94 -3.82 9.70 12.86
N ASP A 95 -3.57 10.10 11.62
CA ASP A 95 -4.03 11.31 10.96
C ASP A 95 -5.23 11.08 10.03
N HIS A 96 -5.41 9.85 9.52
CA HIS A 96 -6.51 9.49 8.63
C HIS A 96 -7.05 8.09 8.89
N ILE A 97 -8.25 7.80 8.35
CA ILE A 97 -8.85 6.46 8.35
C ILE A 97 -8.45 5.77 7.05
N THR A 98 -7.97 4.53 7.10
CA THR A 98 -7.65 3.77 5.87
C THR A 98 -8.90 3.39 5.08
N ALA A 99 -8.82 3.47 3.75
CA ALA A 99 -9.82 2.94 2.82
C ALA A 99 -9.59 1.48 2.40
N ALA A 100 -8.63 0.76 3.00
CA ALA A 100 -8.24 -0.57 2.55
C ALA A 100 -9.41 -1.58 2.45
N ALA A 101 -10.31 -1.60 3.44
CA ALA A 101 -11.48 -2.47 3.42
C ALA A 101 -12.49 -2.09 2.33
N TYR A 102 -12.71 -0.78 2.13
CA TYR A 102 -13.58 -0.27 1.07
C TYR A 102 -13.05 -0.66 -0.31
N LEU A 103 -11.76 -0.39 -0.56
CA LEU A 103 -11.08 -0.73 -1.80
C LEU A 103 -11.07 -2.23 -2.05
N GLN A 104 -10.78 -3.07 -1.04
CA GLN A 104 -10.82 -4.52 -1.18
C GLN A 104 -12.21 -5.01 -1.60
N HIS A 105 -13.27 -4.43 -1.02
CA HIS A 105 -14.65 -4.77 -1.40
C HIS A 105 -14.99 -4.33 -2.82
N ALA A 106 -14.67 -3.09 -3.19
CA ALA A 106 -14.92 -2.56 -4.52
C ALA A 106 -14.17 -3.37 -5.60
N LEU A 107 -12.87 -3.62 -5.38
CA LEU A 107 -12.03 -4.36 -6.31
C LEU A 107 -12.46 -5.82 -6.45
N ARG A 108 -12.92 -6.48 -5.38
CA ARG A 108 -13.50 -7.83 -5.49
C ARG A 108 -14.64 -7.92 -6.51
N ASN A 109 -15.38 -6.84 -6.73
CA ASN A 109 -16.46 -6.81 -7.72
C ASN A 109 -15.95 -6.50 -9.14
N ASP A 110 -14.76 -5.90 -9.27
CA ASP A 110 -14.16 -5.45 -10.54
C ASP A 110 -13.10 -6.42 -11.10
N GLN A 111 -12.61 -7.38 -10.29
CA GLN A 111 -11.61 -8.38 -10.66
C GLN A 111 -11.90 -9.76 -10.03
N ASP A 112 -11.29 -10.82 -10.57
CA ASP A 112 -11.59 -12.22 -10.19
C ASP A 112 -11.15 -12.63 -8.78
N PHE A 113 -10.46 -11.74 -8.06
CA PHE A 113 -9.94 -11.99 -6.72
C PHE A 113 -9.93 -10.70 -5.90
N ALA A 114 -10.00 -10.83 -4.57
CA ALA A 114 -9.86 -9.69 -3.67
C ALA A 114 -8.37 -9.44 -3.37
N PRO A 115 -7.89 -8.18 -3.45
CA PRO A 115 -6.52 -7.85 -3.05
C PRO A 115 -6.31 -8.18 -1.56
N SER A 116 -5.10 -8.62 -1.20
CA SER A 116 -4.76 -8.82 0.21
C SER A 116 -4.38 -7.49 0.87
N ILE A 117 -4.91 -7.24 2.07
CA ILE A 117 -4.47 -6.09 2.88
C ILE A 117 -3.21 -6.49 3.65
N GLY A 118 -2.13 -5.73 3.47
CA GLY A 118 -0.81 -6.01 4.02
C GLY A 118 -0.23 -4.86 4.84
N ILE A 119 0.47 -5.20 5.92
CA ILE A 119 1.17 -4.26 6.81
C ILE A 119 2.37 -4.98 7.45
N GLY A 120 3.30 -4.25 8.08
CA GLY A 120 4.37 -4.86 8.87
C GLY A 120 3.85 -5.66 10.06
N LYS A 121 4.46 -6.82 10.32
CA LYS A 121 4.06 -7.75 11.41
C LYS A 121 4.06 -7.11 12.80
N ARG A 122 4.86 -6.06 12.99
CA ARG A 122 4.94 -5.29 14.24
C ARG A 122 3.63 -4.56 14.59
N ILE A 123 2.67 -4.46 13.66
CA ILE A 123 1.31 -3.99 13.93
C ILE A 123 0.65 -4.70 15.12
N GLU A 124 0.99 -5.97 15.37
CA GLU A 124 0.45 -6.72 16.50
C GLU A 124 0.74 -6.04 17.85
N THR A 125 1.88 -5.35 17.97
CA THR A 125 2.25 -4.62 19.19
C THR A 125 1.31 -3.44 19.42
N VAL A 126 1.02 -2.70 18.34
CA VAL A 126 0.12 -1.55 18.34
C VAL A 126 -1.32 -2.00 18.59
N GLN A 127 -1.78 -3.06 17.91
CA GLN A 127 -3.11 -3.63 18.12
C GLN A 127 -3.31 -4.07 19.58
N LYS A 128 -2.33 -4.76 20.19
CA LYS A 128 -2.38 -5.15 21.62
C LYS A 128 -2.49 -3.94 22.55
N LEU A 129 -1.80 -2.85 22.24
CA LEU A 129 -1.84 -1.63 23.05
C LEU A 129 -3.22 -0.97 22.98
N PHE A 130 -3.73 -0.75 21.77
CA PHE A 130 -4.98 -0.02 21.56
C PHE A 130 -6.22 -0.86 21.87
N SER A 131 -6.20 -2.17 21.63
CA SER A 131 -7.31 -3.06 22.01
C SER A 131 -7.54 -3.04 23.51
N LYS A 132 -6.47 -3.05 24.30
CA LYS A 132 -6.57 -2.88 25.76
C LYS A 132 -7.10 -1.51 26.15
N ARG A 133 -6.67 -0.45 25.47
CA ARG A 133 -7.05 0.94 25.79
C ARG A 133 -8.53 1.24 25.50
N TYR A 134 -9.06 0.65 24.44
CA TYR A 134 -10.43 0.88 23.95
C TYR A 134 -11.38 -0.30 24.20
N CYS A 135 -10.92 -1.32 24.94
CA CYS A 135 -11.69 -2.52 25.25
C CYS A 135 -12.21 -3.26 24.00
N ILE A 136 -11.39 -3.32 22.94
CA ILE A 136 -11.73 -4.01 21.70
C ILE A 136 -11.52 -5.52 21.89
N PRO A 137 -12.51 -6.36 21.59
CA PRO A 137 -12.39 -7.82 21.65
C PRO A 137 -11.24 -8.36 20.79
N ASN A 138 -10.61 -9.45 21.24
CA ASN A 138 -9.46 -10.03 20.53
C ASN A 138 -9.82 -10.60 19.15
N ASP A 139 -11.05 -11.05 18.96
CA ASP A 139 -11.55 -11.55 17.67
C ASP A 139 -11.72 -10.44 16.63
N GLU A 140 -11.99 -9.20 17.05
CA GLU A 140 -12.10 -8.04 16.15
C GLU A 140 -10.75 -7.54 15.62
N ILE A 141 -9.64 -7.87 16.30
CA ILE A 141 -8.28 -7.48 15.87
C ILE A 141 -7.53 -8.61 15.14
N GLN A 142 -8.10 -9.81 15.09
CA GLN A 142 -7.52 -10.96 14.41
C GLN A 142 -7.86 -10.94 12.92
N ASN A 143 -6.90 -11.32 12.07
CA ASN A 143 -7.07 -11.47 10.61
C ASN A 143 -7.55 -10.21 9.87
N VAL A 144 -7.40 -9.02 10.48
CA VAL A 144 -7.70 -7.72 9.85
C VAL A 144 -6.82 -7.52 8.61
N HIS A 145 -5.54 -7.86 8.72
CA HIS A 145 -4.58 -7.87 7.62
C HIS A 145 -4.31 -9.32 7.21
N GLN A 146 -4.38 -9.61 5.91
CA GLN A 146 -4.14 -10.94 5.36
C GLN A 146 -2.64 -11.21 5.11
N CYS A 147 -1.82 -10.16 5.08
CA CYS A 147 -0.37 -10.26 4.99
C CYS A 147 0.29 -9.46 6.12
N LEU A 148 1.15 -10.11 6.88
CA LEU A 148 1.99 -9.50 7.91
C LEU A 148 3.45 -9.69 7.52
N PHE A 149 4.10 -8.61 7.09
CA PHE A 149 5.47 -8.69 6.57
C PHE A 149 6.51 -8.70 7.69
N GLU A 150 7.45 -9.63 7.63
CA GLU A 150 8.66 -9.58 8.45
C GLU A 150 9.61 -8.46 7.97
N ASP A 151 10.54 -8.07 8.84
CA ASP A 151 11.60 -7.13 8.48
C ASP A 151 12.43 -7.72 7.31
N ASP A 152 12.65 -6.92 6.26
CA ASP A 152 13.35 -7.28 5.02
C ASP A 152 12.70 -8.41 4.20
N GLU A 153 11.42 -8.73 4.45
CA GLU A 153 10.71 -9.72 3.66
C GLU A 153 10.59 -9.29 2.20
N ILE A 154 10.92 -10.22 1.30
CA ILE A 154 10.84 -10.02 -0.15
C ILE A 154 9.61 -10.75 -0.68
N PHE A 155 8.80 -10.04 -1.45
CA PHE A 155 7.65 -10.60 -2.16
C PHE A 155 7.57 -10.03 -3.59
N ASN A 156 6.68 -10.57 -4.40
CA ASN A 156 6.47 -10.12 -5.78
C ASN A 156 5.17 -9.32 -5.93
N LEU A 157 5.23 -8.35 -6.84
CA LEU A 157 4.09 -7.65 -7.42
C LEU A 157 4.18 -7.79 -8.95
N GLY A 158 3.42 -8.73 -9.52
CA GLY A 158 3.70 -9.20 -10.87
C GLY A 158 5.12 -9.74 -10.99
N ASP A 159 5.89 -9.22 -11.94
CA ASP A 159 7.31 -9.54 -12.13
C ASP A 159 8.25 -8.65 -11.29
N LEU A 160 7.73 -7.63 -10.60
CA LEU A 160 8.52 -6.74 -9.76
C LEU A 160 8.82 -7.35 -8.40
N GLN A 161 10.07 -7.23 -7.96
CA GLN A 161 10.47 -7.53 -6.59
C GLN A 161 10.15 -6.35 -5.66
N VAL A 162 9.55 -6.66 -4.51
CA VAL A 162 9.26 -5.71 -3.43
C VAL A 162 9.95 -6.17 -2.17
N GLN A 163 10.66 -5.27 -1.49
CA GLN A 163 11.23 -5.49 -0.16
C GLN A 163 10.49 -4.63 0.88
N ALA A 164 9.99 -5.29 1.92
CA ALA A 164 9.40 -4.69 3.11
C ALA A 164 10.51 -4.29 4.09
N ILE A 165 10.89 -3.01 4.12
CA ILE A 165 12.01 -2.52 4.94
C ILE A 165 11.45 -1.94 6.24
N HIS A 166 11.89 -2.47 7.39
CA HIS A 166 11.51 -1.89 8.69
C HIS A 166 12.21 -0.55 8.90
N LEU A 167 11.44 0.50 9.19
CA LEU A 167 11.92 1.88 9.35
C LEU A 167 11.37 2.47 10.66
N PRO A 168 11.82 1.99 11.83
CA PRO A 168 11.26 2.42 13.11
C PRO A 168 11.55 3.89 13.39
N GLY A 169 10.64 4.54 14.12
CA GLY A 169 10.85 5.91 14.60
C GLY A 169 9.53 6.61 14.90
N HIS A 170 8.73 6.83 13.87
CA HIS A 170 7.41 7.47 14.02
C HIS A 170 6.44 6.57 14.79
N THR A 171 6.30 5.32 14.37
CA THR A 171 5.61 4.26 15.11
C THR A 171 6.48 3.00 15.15
N PRO A 172 6.24 2.05 16.09
CA PRO A 172 7.01 0.81 16.17
C PRO A 172 6.85 -0.10 14.94
N ASP A 173 5.74 0.02 14.21
CA ASP A 173 5.35 -0.79 13.05
C ASP A 173 5.69 -0.16 11.70
N HIS A 174 6.27 1.03 11.68
CA HIS A 174 6.54 1.75 10.44
C HIS A 174 7.51 1.02 9.50
N MET A 175 7.12 0.95 8.25
CA MET A 175 7.85 0.31 7.15
C MET A 175 7.93 1.20 5.92
N GLY A 176 8.89 0.88 5.06
CA GLY A 176 8.92 1.31 3.67
C GLY A 176 8.82 0.12 2.72
N TYR A 177 8.33 0.38 1.50
CA TYR A 177 8.33 -0.60 0.43
C TYR A 177 9.30 -0.15 -0.66
N LYS A 178 10.38 -0.91 -0.85
CA LYS A 178 11.31 -0.73 -1.99
C LYS A 178 10.81 -1.59 -3.14
N ILE A 179 10.42 -0.98 -4.24
CA ILE A 179 9.79 -1.65 -5.39
C ILE A 179 10.67 -1.46 -6.63
N GLY A 180 11.16 -2.58 -7.17
CA GLY A 180 12.09 -2.59 -8.31
C GLY A 180 13.50 -2.08 -7.97
N GLY A 181 14.28 -1.84 -9.04
CA GLY A 181 15.68 -1.41 -9.01
C GLY A 181 16.68 -2.54 -8.70
N GLU A 182 17.97 -2.25 -8.91
CA GLU A 182 19.04 -3.22 -8.75
C GLU A 182 19.07 -3.82 -7.33
N ARG A 183 19.33 -5.13 -7.26
CA ARG A 183 19.72 -5.81 -6.02
C ARG A 183 21.05 -5.21 -5.53
N VAL A 184 21.02 -4.61 -4.34
CA VAL A 184 22.24 -4.14 -3.64
C VAL A 184 22.92 -5.33 -2.97
#